data_AF-A0A7S3VV57-F1
#
_entry.id   AF-A0A7S3VV57-F1
#
_cell.length_a   1.000
_cell.length_b   1.000
_cell.length_c   1.000
_cell.angle_alpha   90.00
_cell.angle_beta   90.00
_cell.angle_gamma   90.00
#
_symmetry.space_group_name_H-M   'P 1'
#
loop_
_entity.id
_entity.type
_entity.pdbx_description
1 polymer ?
#
loop_
_entity_poly.entity_id
_entity_poly.type
_entity_poly.pdbx_seq_one_letter_code
_entity_poly.pdbx_strand_id
1 'polypeptide(L)'
;MALAFRKASVAVPTKAGTAPRVAAPRPSVRASRVAMRAEPQQQSAIEKALQEAEECGDPKSKECAPAWDNVEEASAAAAHKKQNETQDPMEKFCEGNEDADECRVYE
;
A
#
# COMPACT_ATOMS: atom_id res chain seq x y z
N MET A 1 -2.62 67.59 14.16
CA MET A 1 -3.25 66.48 13.41
C MET A 1 -3.03 66.70 11.93
N ALA A 2 -2.04 66.03 11.33
CA ALA A 2 -1.80 66.08 9.89
C ALA A 2 -2.01 64.67 9.32
N LEU A 3 -3.00 64.55 8.42
CA LEU A 3 -3.45 63.31 7.80
C LEU A 3 -2.41 62.82 6.77
N ALA A 4 -1.93 61.59 6.93
CA ALA A 4 -1.01 60.96 5.99
C ALA A 4 -1.79 60.35 4.80
N PHE A 5 -1.59 60.90 3.61
CA PHE A 5 -2.03 60.28 2.36
C PHE A 5 -1.04 59.17 1.94
N ARG A 6 -1.48 57.91 1.98
CA ARG A 6 -0.75 56.78 1.38
C ARG A 6 -0.99 56.77 -0.14
N LYS A 7 0.07 56.99 -0.93
CA LYS A 7 0.06 56.69 -2.37
C LYS A 7 0.12 55.17 -2.57
N ALA A 8 -0.87 54.61 -3.28
CA ALA A 8 -0.83 53.23 -3.75
C ALA A 8 -0.02 53.17 -5.05
N SER A 9 1.06 52.37 -5.06
CA SER A 9 1.83 52.09 -6.27
C SER A 9 1.23 50.83 -6.93
N VAL A 10 0.67 50.97 -8.13
CA VAL A 10 0.23 49.85 -8.95
C VAL A 10 1.46 49.22 -9.60
N ALA A 11 1.65 47.91 -9.38
CA ALA A 11 2.64 47.11 -10.10
C ALA A 11 1.98 46.47 -11.33
N VAL A 12 2.62 46.62 -12.49
CA VAL A 12 2.20 45.96 -13.74
C VAL A 12 2.96 44.61 -13.85
N PRO A 13 2.28 43.49 -14.12
CA PRO A 13 2.99 42.22 -14.31
C PRO A 13 3.62 42.14 -15.71
N THR A 14 4.93 41.88 -15.76
CA THR A 14 5.66 41.53 -16.98
C THR A 14 5.41 40.07 -17.33
N LYS A 15 4.86 39.80 -18.52
CA LYS A 15 4.54 38.45 -18.99
C LYS A 15 5.84 37.69 -19.34
N ALA A 16 6.23 36.74 -18.50
CA ALA A 16 7.35 35.84 -18.78
C ALA A 16 6.98 34.86 -19.92
N GLY A 17 7.83 34.77 -20.94
CA GLY A 17 7.63 33.91 -22.10
C GLY A 17 7.66 32.42 -21.73
N THR A 18 6.63 31.69 -22.14
CA THR A 18 6.55 30.23 -22.06
C THR A 18 7.24 29.61 -23.27
N ALA A 19 8.40 28.99 -23.09
CA ALA A 19 8.96 28.07 -24.07
C ALA A 19 8.14 26.75 -24.05
N PRO A 20 7.83 26.14 -25.21
CA PRO A 20 7.13 24.87 -25.24
C PRO A 20 8.09 23.77 -24.78
N ARG A 21 7.81 23.16 -23.63
CA ARG A 21 8.44 21.88 -23.25
C ARG A 21 7.82 20.78 -24.11
N VAL A 22 8.62 20.18 -24.99
CA VAL A 22 8.22 18.99 -25.73
C VAL A 22 8.02 17.86 -24.72
N ALA A 23 6.76 17.49 -24.47
CA ALA A 23 6.42 16.37 -23.60
C ALA A 23 6.67 15.07 -24.37
N ALA A 24 7.73 14.35 -24.01
CA ALA A 24 7.95 13.00 -24.51
C ALA A 24 6.84 12.06 -23.96
N PRO A 25 6.31 11.13 -24.77
CA PRO A 25 5.32 10.17 -24.30
C PRO A 25 5.97 9.25 -23.27
N ARG A 26 5.50 9.33 -22.02
CA ARG A 26 5.87 8.35 -20.98
C ARG A 26 5.22 7.02 -21.36
N PRO A 27 5.98 5.92 -21.48
CA PRO A 27 5.37 4.61 -21.70
C PRO A 27 4.47 4.30 -20.49
N SER A 28 3.17 4.10 -20.76
CA SER A 28 2.21 3.64 -19.78
C SER A 28 2.49 2.19 -19.46
N VAL A 29 3.38 1.94 -18.48
CA VAL A 29 3.60 0.59 -17.98
C VAL A 29 2.29 0.13 -17.34
N ARG A 30 1.60 -0.84 -17.96
CA ARG A 30 0.49 -1.52 -17.30
C ARG A 30 1.08 -2.23 -16.10
N ALA A 31 0.84 -1.69 -14.90
CA ALA A 31 1.14 -2.39 -13.67
C ALA A 31 0.28 -3.67 -13.65
N SER A 32 0.87 -4.80 -14.02
CA SER A 32 0.30 -6.11 -13.75
C SER A 32 0.16 -6.21 -12.23
N ARG A 33 -1.06 -5.99 -11.73
CA ARG A 33 -1.37 -6.26 -10.32
C ARG A 33 -1.32 -7.78 -10.17
N VAL A 34 -0.18 -8.30 -9.71
CA VAL A 34 -0.07 -9.71 -9.38
C VAL A 34 -0.94 -9.95 -8.15
N ALA A 35 -2.11 -10.56 -8.37
CA ALA A 35 -3.00 -10.94 -7.30
C ALA A 35 -2.44 -12.19 -6.62
N MET A 36 -1.68 -12.00 -5.54
CA MET A 36 -1.21 -13.12 -4.71
C MET A 36 -2.39 -13.67 -3.90
N ARG A 37 -2.88 -14.85 -4.31
CA ARG A 37 -4.00 -15.59 -3.71
C ARG A 37 -3.54 -16.26 -2.41
N ALA A 38 -4.36 -16.19 -1.37
CA ALA A 38 -4.13 -16.90 -0.13
C ALA A 38 -4.24 -18.42 -0.33
N GLU A 39 -3.52 -19.19 0.48
CA GLU A 39 -3.58 -20.65 0.45
C GLU A 39 -5.02 -21.17 0.71
N PRO A 40 -5.46 -22.25 0.03
CA PRO A 40 -6.85 -22.74 0.12
C PRO A 40 -7.31 -23.06 1.54
N GLN A 41 -6.39 -23.59 2.37
CA GLN A 41 -6.65 -23.96 3.75
C GLN A 41 -6.97 -22.73 4.63
N GLN A 42 -6.25 -21.62 4.46
CA GLN A 42 -6.48 -20.41 5.24
C GLN A 42 -7.74 -19.67 4.81
N GLN A 43 -8.02 -19.69 3.50
CA GLN A 43 -9.25 -19.13 2.96
C GLN A 43 -10.48 -19.84 3.54
N SER A 44 -10.46 -21.17 3.61
CA SER A 44 -11.57 -21.94 4.18
C SER A 44 -11.77 -21.70 5.68
N ALA A 45 -10.71 -21.39 6.43
CA ALA A 45 -10.79 -21.08 7.85
C ALA A 45 -11.42 -19.70 8.09
N ILE A 46 -11.04 -18.70 7.28
CA ILE A 46 -11.65 -17.37 7.32
C ILE A 46 -13.13 -17.44 6.92
N GLU A 47 -13.47 -18.18 5.86
CA GLU A 47 -14.87 -18.34 5.41
C GLU A 47 -15.76 -18.98 6.49
N LYS A 48 -15.27 -20.00 7.20
CA LYS A 48 -16.01 -20.61 8.32
C LYS A 48 -16.21 -19.64 9.47
N ALA A 49 -15.15 -18.92 9.87
CA ALA A 49 -15.23 -17.93 10.94
C ALA A 49 -16.20 -16.79 10.57
N LEU A 50 -16.21 -16.36 9.29
CA LEU A 50 -17.18 -15.38 8.79
C LEU A 50 -18.60 -15.89 8.88
N GLN A 51 -18.84 -17.15 8.47
CA GLN A 51 -20.18 -17.73 8.53
C GLN A 51 -20.70 -17.80 9.98
N GLU A 52 -19.86 -18.23 10.93
CA GLU A 52 -20.20 -18.26 12.36
C GLU A 52 -20.45 -16.86 12.94
N ALA A 53 -19.66 -15.86 12.53
CA ALA A 53 -19.81 -14.48 12.98
C ALA A 53 -21.08 -13.81 12.40
N GLU A 54 -21.39 -14.09 11.12
CA GLU A 54 -22.61 -13.64 10.45
C GLU A 54 -23.87 -14.27 11.07
N GLU A 55 -23.82 -15.55 11.45
CA GLU A 55 -24.92 -16.22 12.17
C GLU A 55 -25.18 -15.62 13.55
N CYS A 56 -24.13 -15.13 14.22
CA CYS A 56 -24.28 -14.44 15.50
C CYS A 56 -24.86 -13.02 15.33
N GLY A 57 -24.37 -12.26 14.36
CA GLY A 57 -24.87 -10.93 14.02
C GLY A 57 -23.89 -9.80 14.35
N ASP A 58 -24.37 -8.74 15.00
CA ASP A 58 -23.59 -7.50 15.16
C ASP A 58 -22.30 -7.66 15.99
N PRO A 59 -21.13 -7.22 15.49
CA PRO A 59 -19.84 -7.31 16.21
C PRO A 59 -19.79 -6.47 17.48
N LYS A 60 -20.69 -5.49 17.62
CA LYS A 60 -20.78 -4.63 18.81
C LYS A 60 -21.59 -5.27 19.94
N SER A 61 -22.28 -6.38 19.65
CA SER A 61 -22.95 -7.14 20.70
C SER A 61 -21.91 -7.94 21.49
N LYS A 62 -22.01 -7.92 22.82
CA LYS A 62 -21.03 -8.58 23.70
C LYS A 62 -21.00 -10.10 23.51
N GLU A 63 -22.13 -10.68 23.10
CA GLU A 63 -22.27 -12.10 22.84
C GLU A 63 -21.61 -12.53 21.52
N CYS A 64 -21.54 -11.63 20.52
CA CYS A 64 -20.94 -11.92 19.21
C CYS A 64 -19.53 -11.36 19.01
N ALA A 65 -19.08 -10.44 19.86
CA ALA A 65 -17.68 -9.99 19.91
C ALA A 65 -16.67 -11.14 19.79
N PRO A 66 -16.76 -12.25 20.56
CA PRO A 66 -15.79 -13.34 20.43
C PRO A 66 -15.82 -14.05 19.07
N ALA A 67 -16.98 -14.12 18.40
CA ALA A 67 -17.07 -14.71 17.05
C ALA A 67 -16.36 -13.83 16.01
N TRP A 68 -16.50 -12.51 16.13
CA TRP A 68 -15.79 -11.57 15.26
C TRP A 68 -14.30 -11.47 15.58
N ASP A 69 -13.89 -11.63 16.84
CA ASP A 69 -12.49 -11.73 17.24
C ASP A 69 -11.79 -12.92 16.54
N ASN A 70 -12.48 -14.05 16.38
CA ASN A 70 -11.96 -15.22 15.65
C ASN A 70 -11.73 -14.92 14.16
N VAL A 71 -12.59 -14.10 13.53
CA VAL A 71 -12.39 -13.65 12.14
C VAL A 71 -11.16 -12.76 12.01
N GLU A 72 -10.99 -11.85 12.97
CA GLU A 72 -9.81 -10.98 13.03
C GLU A 72 -8.53 -11.79 13.20
N GLU A 73 -8.51 -12.76 14.12
CA GLU A 73 -7.36 -13.65 14.34
C GLU A 73 -7.04 -14.50 13.10
N ALA A 74 -8.05 -15.13 12.50
CA ALA A 74 -7.87 -15.96 11.31
C ALA A 74 -7.30 -15.17 10.12
N SER A 75 -7.78 -13.93 9.95
CA SER A 75 -7.30 -13.02 8.91
C SER A 75 -5.88 -12.54 9.20
N ALA A 76 -5.54 -12.25 10.45
CA ALA A 76 -4.19 -11.88 10.86
C ALA A 76 -3.19 -13.01 10.61
N ALA A 77 -3.55 -14.26 10.96
CA ALA A 77 -2.73 -15.43 10.70
C ALA A 77 -2.51 -15.66 9.19
N ALA A 78 -3.52 -15.43 8.35
CA ALA A 78 -3.38 -15.48 6.90
C ALA A 78 -2.45 -14.40 6.35
N ALA A 79 -2.59 -13.16 6.82
CA ALA A 79 -1.70 -12.08 6.43
C ALA A 79 -0.24 -12.34 6.86
N HIS A 80 -0.03 -12.83 8.09
CA HIS A 80 1.29 -13.14 8.60
C HIS A 80 1.96 -14.26 7.78
N LYS A 81 1.26 -15.36 7.49
CA LYS A 81 1.83 -16.41 6.62
C LYS A 81 2.21 -15.87 5.26
N LYS A 82 1.34 -15.07 4.64
CA LYS A 82 1.63 -14.44 3.34
C LYS A 82 2.87 -13.54 3.40
N GLN A 83 3.06 -12.77 4.46
CA GLN A 83 4.26 -11.94 4.63
C GLN A 83 5.54 -12.79 4.72
N ASN A 84 5.49 -13.92 5.43
CA ASN A 84 6.66 -14.80 5.57
C ASN A 84 7.02 -15.52 4.25
N GLU A 85 6.05 -15.82 3.41
CA GLU A 85 6.28 -16.51 2.12
C GLU A 85 6.76 -15.57 1.00
N THR A 86 6.55 -14.27 1.16
CA THR A 86 6.95 -13.26 0.19
C THR A 86 8.40 -12.84 0.43
N GLN A 87 9.34 -13.78 0.33
CA GLN A 87 10.77 -13.42 0.21
C GLN A 87 10.99 -12.62 -1.08
N ASP A 88 11.85 -11.60 -1.02
CA ASP A 88 12.16 -10.82 -2.21
C ASP A 88 12.77 -11.76 -3.27
N PRO A 89 12.36 -11.67 -4.55
CA PRO A 89 12.92 -12.51 -5.59
C PRO A 89 14.46 -12.44 -5.68
N MET A 90 15.06 -11.31 -5.30
CA MET A 90 16.51 -11.12 -5.25
C MET A 90 17.13 -11.82 -4.04
N GLU A 91 16.49 -11.80 -2.87
CA GLU A 91 16.95 -12.58 -1.70
C GLU A 91 16.98 -14.08 -2.02
N LYS A 92 15.90 -14.64 -2.59
CA LYS A 92 15.85 -16.04 -3.05
C LYS A 92 16.94 -16.37 -4.06
N PHE A 93 17.28 -15.42 -4.93
CA PHE A 93 18.35 -15.60 -5.91
C PHE A 93 19.71 -15.65 -5.20
N CYS A 94 19.95 -14.74 -4.25
CA CYS A 94 21.21 -14.66 -3.52
C CYS A 94 21.43 -15.81 -2.52
N GLU A 95 20.38 -16.44 -2.00
CA GLU A 95 20.47 -17.64 -1.12
C GLU A 95 21.26 -18.81 -1.75
N GLY A 96 21.28 -18.92 -3.09
CA GLY A 96 22.01 -19.96 -3.81
C GLY A 96 23.14 -19.44 -4.71
N ASN A 97 23.38 -18.12 -4.73
CA ASN A 97 24.32 -17.47 -5.63
C ASN A 97 25.09 -16.35 -4.89
N GLU A 98 25.75 -16.70 -3.79
CA GLU A 98 26.48 -15.75 -2.93
C GLU A 98 27.61 -15.00 -3.69
N ASP A 99 28.19 -15.67 -4.69
CA ASP A 99 29.27 -15.13 -5.53
C ASP A 99 28.78 -14.30 -6.71
N ALA A 100 27.47 -14.23 -6.96
CA ALA A 100 26.93 -13.40 -8.05
C ALA A 100 27.26 -11.92 -7.80
N ASP A 101 27.50 -11.18 -8.88
CA ASP A 101 27.86 -9.77 -8.82
C ASP A 101 26.76 -8.94 -8.11
N GLU A 102 25.50 -9.38 -8.21
CA GLU A 102 24.33 -8.77 -7.58
C GLU A 102 24.19 -9.09 -6.07
N CYS A 103 24.88 -10.13 -5.58
CA CYS A 103 24.70 -10.68 -4.24
C CYS A 103 25.90 -10.50 -3.31
N ARG A 104 27.02 -10.00 -3.84
CA ARG A 104 28.25 -9.79 -3.08
C ARG A 104 28.10 -8.67 -2.05
N VAL A 105 28.23 -9.01 -0.77
CA VAL A 105 28.23 -8.05 0.34
C VAL A 105 29.64 -7.97 0.93
N TYR A 106 30.17 -6.74 1.09
CA TYR A 106 31.44 -6.48 1.75
C TYR A 106 31.17 -5.81 3.10
N GLU A 107 31.80 -6.31 4.18
CA GLU A 107 31.77 -5.69 5.52
C GLU A 107 32.73 -4.48 5.64
#